data_AF-A0A2S6BTD2-F1
#
_entry.id   AF-A0A2S6BTD2-F1
#
_cell.length_a   1.000
_cell.length_b   1.000
_cell.length_c   1.000
_cell.angle_alpha   90.00
_cell.angle_beta   90.00
_cell.angle_gamma   90.00
#
_symmetry.space_group_name_H-M   'P 1'
#
loop_
_entity.id
_entity.type
_entity.pdbx_description
1 polymer ?
#
loop_
_entity_poly.entity_id
_entity_poly.type
_entity_poly.pdbx_seq_one_letter_code
_entity_poly.pdbx_strand_id
1 'polypeptide(L)'
;MDSRRPPEYAIDLTADRSHVRDIVKGLLHTIFFHRYFTPIYPSTHELLDLTLPFVSQPDIEALIETRTTTLLRHLDTSSSSSSSRNQPIFLTLTLQFLERKRRRTWFLQKPDEETPWETWNLNITVLPNNSRSSGLSNNTPSNDYSYNQTRQIIGITSRR
;
A
#
# COMPACT_ATOMS: atom_id res chain seq x y z
N MET A 1 27.00 -8.51 16.46
CA MET A 1 25.56 -8.60 16.22
C MET A 1 25.34 -8.23 14.78
N ASP A 2 24.95 -9.18 13.94
CA ASP A 2 24.89 -8.96 12.51
C ASP A 2 23.94 -7.80 12.19
N SER A 3 24.48 -6.72 11.62
CA SER A 3 23.75 -5.61 11.03
C SER A 3 23.05 -6.10 9.77
N ARG A 4 22.09 -7.02 9.90
CA ARG A 4 21.25 -7.44 8.78
C ARG A 4 20.47 -6.20 8.34
N ARG A 5 20.56 -5.89 7.05
CA ARG A 5 19.76 -4.80 6.47
C ARG A 5 18.29 -5.05 6.81
N PRO A 6 17.54 -4.01 7.22
CA PRO A 6 16.10 -4.13 7.42
C PRO A 6 15.43 -4.77 6.20
N PRO A 7 14.46 -5.68 6.38
CA PRO A 7 13.71 -6.25 5.26
C PRO A 7 13.03 -5.16 4.43
N GLU A 8 13.14 -5.32 3.10
CA GLU A 8 12.48 -4.48 2.11
C GLU A 8 11.61 -5.36 1.22
N TYR A 9 10.35 -4.95 1.06
CA TYR A 9 9.37 -5.64 0.23
C TYR A 9 8.92 -4.69 -0.89
N ALA A 10 8.79 -5.22 -2.11
CA ALA A 10 8.23 -4.50 -3.24
C ALA A 10 6.95 -5.21 -3.70
N ILE A 11 5.89 -4.45 -3.94
CA ILE A 11 4.63 -4.93 -4.49
C ILE A 11 4.30 -4.09 -5.71
N ASP A 12 4.18 -4.75 -6.85
CA ASP A 12 3.78 -4.12 -8.09
C ASP A 12 2.26 -4.26 -8.24
N LEU A 13 1.57 -3.12 -8.33
CA LEU A 13 0.13 -3.00 -8.37
C LEU A 13 -0.29 -2.36 -9.68
N THR A 14 -1.16 -3.00 -10.45
CA THR A 14 -1.81 -2.36 -11.61
C THR A 14 -3.28 -2.22 -11.34
N ALA A 15 -3.83 -1.01 -11.46
CA ALA A 15 -5.22 -0.74 -11.14
C ALA A 15 -5.84 0.33 -12.03
N ASP A 16 -7.15 0.20 -12.27
CA ASP A 16 -7.94 1.27 -12.84
C ASP A 16 -8.04 2.43 -11.84
N ARG A 17 -8.08 3.67 -12.35
CA ARG A 17 -8.18 4.88 -11.54
C ARG A 17 -9.37 4.86 -10.57
N SER A 18 -10.48 4.23 -10.94
CA SER A 18 -11.67 4.12 -10.09
C SER A 18 -11.47 3.24 -8.86
N HIS A 19 -10.55 2.27 -8.92
CA HIS A 19 -10.37 1.25 -7.88
C HIS A 19 -9.05 1.39 -7.11
N VAL A 20 -8.10 2.19 -7.61
CA VAL A 20 -6.76 2.31 -7.01
C VAL A 20 -6.79 2.72 -5.54
N ARG A 21 -7.71 3.62 -5.14
CA ARG A 21 -7.83 4.05 -3.74
C ARG A 21 -8.19 2.88 -2.84
N ASP A 22 -9.19 2.10 -3.22
CA ASP A 22 -9.71 1.02 -2.37
C ASP A 22 -8.71 -0.14 -2.29
N ILE A 23 -8.02 -0.44 -3.41
CA ILE A 23 -6.93 -1.42 -3.45
C ILE A 23 -5.79 -1.03 -2.52
N VAL A 24 -5.30 0.21 -2.62
CA VAL A 24 -4.21 0.70 -1.77
C VAL A 24 -4.65 0.72 -0.30
N LYS A 25 -5.89 1.16 -0.01
CA LYS A 25 -6.46 1.15 1.34
C LYS A 25 -6.47 -0.27 1.92
N GLY A 26 -7.05 -1.22 1.20
CA GLY A 26 -7.17 -2.60 1.67
C GLY A 26 -5.81 -3.27 1.91
N LEU A 27 -4.85 -3.03 1.01
CA LEU A 27 -3.48 -3.52 1.16
C LEU A 27 -2.78 -2.94 2.38
N LEU A 28 -2.89 -1.63 2.61
CA LEU A 28 -2.30 -0.99 3.79
C LEU A 28 -2.90 -1.56 5.08
N HIS A 29 -4.22 -1.73 5.15
CA HIS A 29 -4.86 -2.36 6.31
C HIS A 29 -4.38 -3.79 6.54
N THR A 30 -4.18 -4.57 5.48
CA THR A 30 -3.64 -5.92 5.56
C THR A 30 -2.21 -5.91 6.13
N ILE A 31 -1.34 -5.04 5.61
CA ILE A 31 0.04 -4.91 6.10
C ILE A 31 0.04 -4.48 7.57
N PHE A 32 -0.75 -3.47 7.94
CA PHE A 32 -0.88 -3.04 9.34
C PHE A 32 -1.39 -4.16 10.24
N PHE A 33 -2.38 -4.95 9.81
CA PHE A 33 -2.86 -6.10 10.59
C PHE A 33 -1.74 -7.07 10.96
N HIS A 34 -0.82 -7.36 10.04
CA HIS A 34 0.32 -8.26 10.29
C HIS A 34 1.50 -7.64 11.05
N ARG A 35 1.51 -6.31 11.22
CA ARG A 35 2.59 -5.54 11.85
C ARG A 35 2.16 -4.77 13.10
N TYR A 36 0.89 -4.82 13.44
CA TYR A 36 0.36 -4.23 14.67
C TYR A 36 0.63 -5.17 15.84
N PHE A 37 1.46 -4.72 16.79
CA PHE A 37 1.92 -5.54 17.91
C PHE A 37 0.89 -5.67 19.04
N THR A 38 -0.08 -4.76 19.11
CA THR A 38 -1.12 -4.79 20.13
C THR A 38 -2.20 -5.80 19.76
N PRO A 39 -2.77 -6.55 20.71
CA PRO A 39 -3.92 -7.41 20.44
C PRO A 39 -5.07 -6.63 19.81
N ILE A 40 -5.60 -7.15 18.71
CA ILE A 40 -6.74 -6.59 17.98
C ILE A 40 -7.77 -7.69 17.74
N TYR A 41 -9.04 -7.29 17.67
CA TYR A 41 -10.09 -8.21 17.23
C TYR A 41 -9.97 -8.44 15.72
N PRO A 42 -9.99 -9.69 15.27
CA PRO A 42 -9.93 -9.99 13.85
C PRO A 42 -11.17 -9.44 13.16
N SER A 43 -10.95 -8.64 12.11
CA SER A 43 -11.98 -8.14 11.21
C SER A 43 -11.51 -8.39 9.79
N THR A 44 -12.44 -8.50 8.85
CA THR A 44 -12.14 -8.74 7.44
C THR A 44 -12.84 -7.72 6.55
N HIS A 45 -12.24 -7.41 5.41
CA HIS A 45 -12.91 -6.71 4.32
C HIS A 45 -12.77 -7.48 3.02
N GLU A 46 -13.64 -7.15 2.06
CA GLU A 46 -13.52 -7.63 0.69
C GLU A 46 -12.66 -6.66 -0.11
N LEU A 47 -11.57 -7.17 -0.68
CA LEU A 47 -10.71 -6.44 -1.62
C LEU A 47 -10.56 -7.26 -2.88
N LEU A 48 -11.07 -6.74 -4.00
CA LEU A 48 -11.21 -7.48 -5.26
C LEU A 48 -12.12 -8.70 -5.01
N ASP A 49 -11.58 -9.91 -5.07
CA ASP A 49 -12.28 -11.18 -4.78
C ASP A 49 -11.67 -11.89 -3.54
N LEU A 50 -11.08 -11.12 -2.63
CA LEU A 50 -10.44 -11.64 -1.42
C LEU A 50 -11.07 -11.08 -0.15
N THR A 51 -11.34 -11.99 0.78
CA THR A 51 -11.52 -11.67 2.19
C THR A 51 -10.15 -11.49 2.85
N LEU A 52 -9.72 -10.24 3.04
CA LEU A 52 -8.43 -9.89 3.66
C LEU A 52 -8.61 -9.41 5.10
N PRO A 53 -7.61 -9.63 5.98
CA PRO A 53 -7.68 -9.13 7.34
C PRO A 53 -7.54 -7.61 7.39
N PHE A 54 -8.25 -7.01 8.33
CA PHE A 54 -8.40 -5.57 8.47
C PHE A 54 -8.08 -5.12 9.89
N VAL A 55 -7.39 -3.99 10.01
CA VAL A 55 -7.11 -3.33 11.29
C VAL A 55 -8.21 -2.29 11.58
N SER A 56 -8.98 -2.51 12.64
CA SER A 56 -10.10 -1.65 13.06
C SER A 56 -9.69 -0.64 14.15
N GLN A 57 -8.54 0.00 13.97
CA GLN A 57 -8.02 1.02 14.91
C GLN A 57 -8.25 2.42 14.31
N PRO A 58 -8.97 3.32 15.01
CA PRO A 58 -9.36 4.63 14.46
C PRO A 58 -8.20 5.49 13.95
N ASP A 59 -7.07 5.45 14.65
CA ASP A 59 -5.85 6.16 14.34
C ASP A 59 -5.15 5.63 13.08
N ILE A 60 -5.14 4.30 12.88
CA ILE A 60 -4.63 3.71 11.63
C ILE A 60 -5.58 3.97 10.47
N GLU A 61 -6.89 3.84 10.71
CA GLU A 61 -7.90 4.13 9.69
C GLU A 61 -7.82 5.59 9.21
N ALA A 62 -7.74 6.54 10.13
CA ALA A 62 -7.59 7.95 9.79
C ALA A 62 -6.28 8.24 9.04
N LEU A 63 -5.18 7.57 9.40
CA LEU A 63 -3.90 7.69 8.72
C LEU A 63 -3.97 7.18 7.29
N ILE A 64 -4.52 5.98 7.08
CA ILE A 64 -4.67 5.37 5.76
C ILE A 64 -5.61 6.21 4.90
N GLU A 65 -6.73 6.65 5.46
CA GLU A 65 -7.69 7.51 4.77
C GLU A 65 -7.04 8.83 4.31
N THR A 66 -6.30 9.50 5.20
CA THR A 66 -5.58 10.74 4.87
C THR A 66 -4.58 10.54 3.72
N ARG A 67 -3.79 9.46 3.77
CA ARG A 67 -2.75 9.18 2.76
C ARG A 67 -3.35 8.78 1.41
N THR A 68 -4.39 7.95 1.41
CA THR A 68 -5.09 7.54 0.18
C THR A 68 -5.86 8.70 -0.45
N THR A 69 -6.42 9.61 0.36
CA THR A 69 -7.03 10.87 -0.15
C THR A 69 -5.98 11.77 -0.82
N THR A 70 -4.78 11.85 -0.24
CA THR A 70 -3.66 12.60 -0.82
C THR A 70 -3.21 11.97 -2.15
N LEU A 71 -3.14 10.64 -2.22
CA LEU A 71 -2.85 9.91 -3.46
C LEU A 71 -3.84 10.26 -4.58
N LEU A 72 -5.15 10.29 -4.29
CA LEU A 72 -6.15 10.67 -5.30
C LEU A 72 -5.94 12.10 -5.82
N ARG A 73 -5.67 13.06 -4.93
CA ARG A 73 -5.39 14.45 -5.33
C ARG A 73 -4.17 14.56 -6.25
N HIS A 74 -3.13 13.76 -5.99
CA HIS A 74 -1.97 13.69 -6.89
C HIS A 74 -2.37 13.15 -8.27
N LEU A 75 -3.17 12.08 -8.31
CA LEU A 75 -3.70 11.55 -9.57
C LEU A 75 -4.54 12.58 -10.35
N ASP A 76 -5.35 13.40 -9.67
CA ASP A 76 -6.18 14.46 -10.27
C ASP A 76 -5.33 15.58 -10.87
N THR A 77 -4.28 15.99 -10.14
CA THR A 77 -3.32 16.97 -10.62
C THR A 77 -2.58 16.47 -11.85
N SER A 78 -2.10 15.21 -11.81
CA SER A 78 -1.37 14.59 -12.92
C SER A 78 -2.21 14.42 -14.19
N SER A 79 -3.53 14.25 -14.08
CA SER A 79 -4.45 14.14 -15.23
C SER A 79 -4.87 15.48 -15.87
N SER A 80 -4.59 16.59 -15.19
CA SER A 80 -5.00 17.92 -15.64
C SER A 80 -4.11 18.47 -16.75
N SER A 81 -2.90 17.94 -16.94
CA SER A 81 -2.08 18.20 -18.12
C SER A 81 -2.70 17.52 -19.35
N SER A 82 -3.06 18.32 -20.36
CA SER A 82 -3.77 17.87 -21.58
C SER A 82 -3.06 16.75 -22.36
N SER A 83 -1.76 16.54 -22.13
CA SER A 83 -0.94 15.49 -22.76
C SER A 83 -0.93 14.15 -22.01
N SER A 84 -1.36 14.07 -20.74
CA SER A 84 -1.25 12.85 -19.92
C SER A 84 -2.55 12.03 -19.83
N ARG A 85 -3.67 12.57 -20.32
CA ARG A 85 -5.02 12.06 -20.04
C ARG A 85 -5.27 10.62 -20.54
N ASN A 86 -4.41 10.14 -21.45
CA ASN A 86 -4.49 8.80 -22.04
C ASN A 86 -3.26 7.92 -21.75
N GLN A 87 -2.36 8.35 -20.86
CA GLN A 87 -1.16 7.61 -20.50
C GLN A 87 -1.30 6.98 -19.11
N PRO A 88 -0.70 5.78 -18.88
CA PRO A 88 -0.58 5.23 -17.55
C PRO A 88 0.21 6.16 -16.62
N ILE A 89 -0.21 6.24 -15.37
CA ILE A 89 0.51 7.00 -14.33
C ILE A 89 1.27 6.00 -13.46
N PHE A 90 2.56 6.24 -13.24
CA PHE A 90 3.41 5.43 -12.37
C PHE A 90 3.66 6.18 -11.06
N LEU A 91 3.38 5.54 -9.92
CA LEU A 91 3.53 6.08 -8.58
C LEU A 91 4.23 5.07 -7.68
N THR A 92 4.93 5.55 -6.65
CA THR A 92 5.43 4.69 -5.58
C THR A 92 4.94 5.21 -4.24
N LEU A 93 4.31 4.34 -3.44
CA LEU A 93 3.99 4.61 -2.04
C LEU A 93 4.91 3.77 -1.16
N THR A 94 5.68 4.45 -0.32
CA THR A 94 6.59 3.79 0.63
C THR A 94 5.98 3.83 2.04
N LEU A 95 5.80 2.66 2.64
CA LEU A 95 5.40 2.47 4.04
C LEU A 95 6.62 1.97 4.83
N GLN A 96 6.95 2.64 5.92
CA GLN A 96 8.06 2.27 6.78
C GLN A 96 7.57 2.06 8.21
N PHE A 97 8.01 0.96 8.82
CA PHE A 97 7.88 0.76 10.25
C PHE A 97 9.19 1.19 10.91
N LEU A 98 9.08 2.13 11.83
CA LEU A 98 10.22 2.75 12.52
C LEU A 98 10.32 2.22 13.95
N GLU A 99 11.54 2.01 14.43
CA GLU A 99 11.83 1.74 15.83
C GLU A 99 12.39 3.03 16.44
N ARG A 100 11.78 3.49 17.54
CA ARG A 100 12.27 4.66 18.26
C ARG A 100 13.20 4.23 19.37
N LYS A 101 14.50 4.43 19.17
CA LYS A 101 15.52 4.04 20.14
C LYS A 101 15.81 5.18 21.10
N ARG A 102 15.24 5.11 22.31
CA ARG A 102 15.56 6.06 23.38
C ARG A 102 16.98 5.82 23.89
N ARG A 103 17.94 6.64 23.46
CA ARG A 103 19.29 6.62 24.05
C ARG A 103 19.29 7.47 25.32
N ARG A 104 19.04 6.85 26.48
CA ARG A 104 19.30 7.48 27.78
C ARG A 104 20.81 7.63 27.97
N THR A 105 21.36 8.74 27.49
CA THR A 105 22.71 9.18 27.87
C THR A 105 22.51 10.20 28.98
N TRP A 106 22.87 9.83 30.21
CA TRP A 106 22.66 10.60 31.45
C TRP A 106 23.26 12.03 31.46
N PHE A 107 23.97 12.43 30.40
CA PHE A 107 24.54 13.76 30.23
C PHE A 107 24.28 14.44 28.89
N LEU A 108 23.63 13.77 27.93
CA LEU A 108 23.41 14.34 26.60
C LEU A 108 22.03 13.97 26.09
N GLN A 109 21.15 14.96 26.03
CA GLN A 109 19.85 14.87 25.37
C GLN A 109 20.09 14.84 23.85
N LYS A 110 20.47 13.68 23.31
CA LYS A 110 20.39 13.47 21.87
C LYS A 110 18.92 13.30 21.48
N PRO A 111 18.48 13.83 20.33
CA PRO A 111 17.13 13.58 19.83
C PRO A 111 16.91 12.07 19.67
N ASP A 112 15.67 11.64 19.90
CA ASP A 112 15.26 10.25 19.68
C ASP A 112 15.55 9.88 18.21
N GLU A 113 16.29 8.80 18.01
CA GLU A 113 16.63 8.28 16.69
C GLU A 113 15.52 7.33 16.24
N GLU A 114 14.96 7.59 15.05
CA GLU A 114 14.00 6.72 14.39
C GLU A 114 14.71 5.95 13.28
N THR A 115 14.76 4.63 13.40
CA THR A 115 15.42 3.76 12.41
C THR A 115 14.38 2.83 11.79
N PRO A 116 14.25 2.76 10.45
CA PRO A 116 13.35 1.81 9.82
C PRO A 116 13.83 0.38 10.10
N TRP A 117 12.93 -0.44 10.62
CA TRP A 117 13.16 -1.88 10.77
C TRP A 117 12.45 -2.70 9.71
N GLU A 118 11.56 -2.09 8.91
CA GLU A 118 10.93 -2.73 7.76
C GLU A 118 10.40 -1.67 6.77
N THR A 119 10.56 -1.92 5.46
CA THR A 119 10.07 -1.04 4.39
C THR A 119 9.24 -1.79 3.35
N TRP A 120 8.11 -1.22 2.96
CA TRP A 120 7.23 -1.69 1.88
C TRP A 120 7.13 -0.64 0.79
N ASN A 121 7.49 -1.01 -0.43
CA ASN A 121 7.38 -0.18 -1.63
C ASN A 121 6.22 -0.68 -2.49
N LEU A 122 5.16 0.10 -2.58
CA LEU A 122 4.02 -0.16 -3.44
C LEU A 122 4.22 0.59 -4.77
N ASN A 123 4.64 -0.12 -5.81
CA ASN A 123 4.81 0.43 -7.15
C ASN A 123 3.46 0.33 -7.88
N ILE A 124 2.78 1.45 -8.06
CA ILE A 124 1.41 1.53 -8.55
C ILE A 124 1.42 2.05 -9.98
N THR A 125 0.91 1.23 -10.91
CA THR A 125 0.56 1.62 -12.27
C THR A 125 -0.94 1.87 -12.35
N VAL A 126 -1.32 3.13 -12.57
CA VAL A 126 -2.72 3.54 -12.74
C VAL A 126 -3.06 3.63 -14.22
N LEU A 127 -4.01 2.82 -14.64
CA LEU A 127 -4.49 2.81 -16.03
C LEU A 127 -5.46 3.98 -16.28
N PRO A 128 -5.42 4.59 -17.48
CA PRO A 128 -6.37 5.63 -17.86
C PRO A 128 -7.79 5.05 -17.96
N ASN A 129 -8.80 5.87 -17.68
CA ASN A 129 -10.21 5.46 -17.63
C ASN A 129 -10.74 4.84 -18.94
N ASN A 130 -10.05 5.04 -20.06
CA ASN A 130 -10.46 4.62 -21.40
C ASN A 130 -9.68 3.41 -21.94
N SER A 131 -8.86 2.73 -21.13
CA SER A 131 -8.12 1.52 -21.54
C SER A 131 -9.02 0.37 -22.03
N ARG A 132 -10.34 0.45 -21.77
CA ARG A 132 -11.34 -0.58 -22.10
C ARG A 132 -12.11 -0.34 -23.41
N SER A 133 -11.96 0.80 -24.10
CA SER A 133 -12.80 1.13 -25.26
C SER A 133 -12.34 0.53 -26.60
N SER A 134 -11.26 -0.26 -26.63
CA SER A 134 -10.72 -0.82 -27.87
C SER A 134 -10.58 -2.35 -27.76
N GLY A 135 -11.64 -3.07 -28.12
CA GLY A 135 -11.57 -4.51 -28.42
C GLY A 135 -12.65 -5.32 -27.73
N LEU A 136 -13.63 -5.78 -28.51
CA LEU A 136 -14.54 -6.85 -28.12
C LEU A 136 -13.74 -8.11 -27.75
N SER A 137 -13.76 -8.50 -26.47
CA SER A 137 -13.68 -9.89 -26.03
C SER A 137 -14.16 -9.99 -24.57
N ASN A 138 -15.30 -10.65 -24.38
CA ASN A 138 -15.86 -11.01 -23.08
C ASN A 138 -15.03 -12.10 -22.37
N ASN A 139 -13.77 -11.83 -22.02
CA ASN A 139 -12.98 -12.73 -21.17
C ASN A 139 -11.94 -11.94 -20.34
N THR A 140 -12.42 -11.41 -19.22
CA THR A 140 -11.79 -11.35 -17.89
C THR A 140 -10.25 -11.24 -17.78
N PRO A 141 -9.60 -10.15 -18.24
CA PRO A 141 -8.23 -9.84 -17.83
C PRO A 141 -8.17 -9.23 -16.42
N SER A 142 -9.27 -8.69 -15.90
CA SER A 142 -9.38 -8.08 -14.56
C SER A 142 -9.11 -9.09 -13.43
N ASN A 143 -9.47 -10.36 -13.62
CA ASN A 143 -9.27 -11.38 -12.58
C ASN A 143 -7.84 -11.89 -12.55
N ASP A 144 -7.13 -11.93 -13.69
CA ASP A 144 -5.75 -12.41 -13.74
C ASP A 144 -4.76 -11.41 -13.12
N TYR A 145 -4.95 -10.10 -13.33
CA TYR A 145 -4.19 -9.07 -12.62
C TYR A 145 -4.47 -9.13 -11.12
N SER A 146 -5.75 -9.21 -10.75
CA SER A 146 -6.19 -9.30 -9.36
C SER A 146 -5.61 -10.54 -8.67
N TYR A 147 -5.61 -11.71 -9.32
CA TYR A 147 -5.17 -12.98 -8.76
C TYR A 147 -3.64 -13.09 -8.58
N ASN A 148 -2.85 -12.62 -9.55
CA ASN A 148 -1.39 -12.62 -9.42
C ASN A 148 -0.95 -11.65 -8.32
N GLN A 149 -1.56 -10.47 -8.28
CA GLN A 149 -1.32 -9.45 -7.26
C GLN A 149 -1.76 -9.95 -5.87
N THR A 150 -2.90 -10.63 -5.80
CA THR A 150 -3.41 -11.35 -4.62
C THR A 150 -2.42 -12.37 -4.07
N ARG A 151 -1.88 -13.24 -4.93
CA ARG A 151 -0.90 -14.28 -4.54
C ARG A 151 0.38 -13.65 -3.97
N GLN A 152 0.84 -12.56 -4.57
CA GLN A 152 1.99 -11.81 -4.07
C GLN A 152 1.68 -11.17 -2.71
N ILE A 153 0.55 -10.48 -2.57
CA ILE A 153 0.14 -9.82 -1.32
C ILE A 153 0.06 -10.83 -0.17
N ILE A 154 -0.68 -11.94 -0.34
CA ILE A 154 -0.81 -12.98 0.69
C ILE A 154 0.56 -13.60 1.00
N GLY A 155 1.33 -13.93 -0.04
CA GLY A 155 2.63 -14.58 0.11
C GLY A 155 3.70 -13.70 0.77
N ILE A 156 3.61 -12.37 0.64
CA ILE A 156 4.56 -11.44 1.25
C ILE A 156 4.11 -11.04 2.65
N THR A 157 2.82 -10.75 2.84
CA THR A 157 2.27 -10.38 4.16
C THR A 157 2.30 -11.52 5.17
N SER A 158 2.21 -12.77 4.71
CA SER A 158 2.23 -13.97 5.56
C SER A 158 3.64 -14.51 5.86
N ARG A 159 4.71 -13.98 5.24
CA ARG A 159 6.09 -14.34 5.60
C ARG A 159 6.47 -13.62 6.89
N ARG A 160 6.43 -14.37 8.00
CA ARG A 160 7.07 -14.01 9.28
C ARG A 160 8.47 -14.60 9.35
#